data_AF-A0A932IL04-F1
#
_entry.id   AF-A0A932IL04-F1
#
_cell.length_a   1.000
_cell.length_b   1.000
_cell.length_c   1.000
_cell.angle_alpha   90.00
_cell.angle_beta   90.00
_cell.angle_gamma   90.00
#
_symmetry.space_group_name_H-M   'P 1'
#
loop_
_entity.id
_entity.type
_entity.pdbx_description
1 polymer ?
#
loop_
_entity_poly.entity_id
_entity_poly.type
_entity_poly.pdbx_seq_one_letter_code
_entity_poly.pdbx_strand_id
1 'polypeptide(L)' 'MKRIIVTAFLFVVLVSSSFAIPRFALMTGAKCGACHVNPTGGQMRTEYGSSFSVDALPIIAHKD' A
#
# COMPACT_ATOMS: atom_id res chain seq x y z
N MET A 1 9.42 39.49 -3.67
CA MET A 1 10.15 38.69 -2.65
C MET A 1 9.22 38.12 -1.58
N LYS A 2 8.48 38.93 -0.78
CA LYS A 2 7.54 38.44 0.24
C LYS A 2 6.52 37.39 -0.26
N ARG A 3 5.92 37.60 -1.44
CA ARG A 3 4.98 36.64 -2.05
C ARG A 3 5.59 35.27 -2.30
N ILE A 4 6.81 35.23 -2.85
CA ILE A 4 7.54 33.99 -3.14
C ILE A 4 7.85 33.23 -1.84
N ILE A 5 8.23 33.96 -0.79
CA ILE A 5 8.51 33.37 0.53
C ILE A 5 7.23 32.76 1.12
N VAL A 6 6.10 33.46 1.07
CA VAL A 6 4.81 32.96 1.57
C VAL A 6 4.36 31.73 0.79
N THR A 7 4.49 31.73 -0.54
CA THR A 7 4.12 30.57 -1.37
C THR A 7 5.03 29.37 -1.13
N ALA A 8 6.34 29.58 -0.97
CA ALA A 8 7.28 28.50 -0.68
C ALA A 8 7.02 27.89 0.70
N PHE A 9 6.74 28.73 1.70
CA PHE A 9 6.39 28.27 3.04
C PHE A 9 5.10 27.43 3.05
N LEU A 10 4.04 27.91 2.37
CA LEU A 10 2.81 27.14 2.21
C LEU A 10 3.08 25.78 1.55
N PHE A 11 3.87 25.75 0.47
CA PHE A 11 4.17 24.50 -0.24
C PHE A 11 4.82 23.46 0.68
N VAL A 12 5.78 23.89 1.52
CA VAL A 12 6.45 22.99 2.49
C VAL A 12 5.46 22.46 3.54
N VAL A 13 4.53 23.27 4.02
CA VAL A 13 3.54 22.86 5.02
C VAL A 13 2.52 21.87 4.44
N LEU A 14 2.17 21.98 3.16
CA LEU A 14 1.21 21.07 2.52
C LEU A 14 1.82 19.72 2.10
N VAL A 15 3.14 19.61 1.98
CA VAL A 15 3.81 18.32 1.70
C VAL A 15 3.86 17.50 2.98
N SER A 16 2.84 16.66 3.17
CA SER A 16 2.83 15.63 4.22
C SER A 16 3.02 14.24 3.60
N SER A 17 3.93 13.46 4.15
CA SER A 17 4.10 12.06 3.75
C SER A 17 3.01 11.22 4.41
N SER A 18 2.12 10.63 3.62
CA SER A 18 1.15 9.67 4.13
C SER A 18 1.78 8.28 4.20
N PHE A 19 2.03 7.80 5.42
CA PHE A 19 2.40 6.41 5.67
C PHE A 19 1.17 5.65 6.16
N ALA A 20 0.62 4.79 5.30
CA ALA A 20 -0.43 3.87 5.69
C ALA A 20 0.16 2.46 5.81
N ILE A 21 0.21 1.92 7.03
CA ILE A 21 0.51 0.50 7.25
C ILE A 21 -0.80 -0.27 7.01
N PRO A 22 -0.84 -1.23 6.07
CA PRO A 22 -2.02 -2.04 5.87
C PRO A 22 -2.42 -2.74 7.18
N ARG A 23 -3.70 -2.66 7.58
CA ARG A 23 -4.21 -3.30 8.81
C ARG A 23 -3.80 -4.77 8.89
N PHE A 24 -3.78 -5.47 7.75
CA PHE A 24 -3.32 -6.84 7.65
C PHE A 24 -1.86 -7.03 8.13
N ALA A 25 -0.94 -6.17 7.70
CA ALA A 25 0.47 -6.23 8.10
C ALA A 25 0.64 -5.95 9.61
N LEU A 26 -0.15 -5.03 10.16
CA LEU A 26 -0.15 -4.75 11.60
C LEU A 26 -0.61 -5.97 12.42
N MET A 27 -1.66 -6.66 11.96
CA MET A 27 -2.23 -7.79 12.68
C MET A 27 -1.41 -9.08 12.56
N THR A 28 -0.75 -9.29 11.42
CA THR A 28 -0.07 -10.56 11.10
C THR A 28 1.44 -10.48 11.18
N GLY A 29 2.01 -9.26 11.19
CA GLY A 29 3.45 -9.05 11.01
C GLY A 29 3.96 -9.36 9.60
N ALA A 30 3.09 -9.75 8.67
CA ALA A 30 3.47 -10.09 7.30
C ALA A 30 3.83 -8.83 6.52
N LYS A 31 5.00 -8.87 5.86
CA LYS A 31 5.45 -7.82 4.94
C LYS A 31 4.74 -7.97 3.59
N CYS A 32 4.58 -6.88 2.84
CA CYS A 32 4.01 -6.93 1.48
C CYS A 32 4.77 -7.92 0.56
N GLY A 33 6.10 -7.93 0.69
CA GLY A 33 7.00 -8.83 -0.04
C GLY A 33 6.87 -10.31 0.28
N ALA A 34 6.16 -10.67 1.36
CA ALA A 34 5.86 -12.06 1.67
C ALA A 34 4.91 -12.64 0.62
N CYS A 35 3.91 -11.87 0.16
CA CYS A 35 2.89 -12.32 -0.78
C CYS A 35 3.09 -11.80 -2.22
N HIS A 36 3.68 -10.62 -2.39
CA HIS A 36 3.87 -10.00 -3.70
C HIS A 36 5.35 -9.86 -4.03
N VAL A 37 5.74 -10.19 -5.27
CA VAL A 37 7.09 -9.91 -5.78
C VAL A 37 7.31 -8.40 -5.87
N ASN A 38 6.29 -7.66 -6.31
CA ASN A 38 6.27 -6.20 -6.27
C ASN A 38 5.37 -5.70 -5.12
N PRO A 39 5.92 -4.99 -4.11
CA PRO A 39 5.16 -4.44 -2.99
C PRO A 39 4.03 -3.47 -3.35
N THR A 40 4.01 -2.91 -4.57
CA THR A 40 2.88 -2.09 -5.06
C THR A 40 1.60 -2.91 -5.30
N GLY A 41 1.68 -4.24 -5.30
CA GLY A 41 0.57 -5.14 -5.63
C GLY A 41 0.28 -5.20 -7.14
N GLY A 42 -0.72 -6.00 -7.52
CA GLY A 42 -1.22 -6.09 -8.91
C GLY A 42 -0.35 -6.88 -9.90
N GLN A 43 0.85 -7.30 -9.50
CA GLN A 43 1.77 -8.10 -10.31
C GLN A 43 1.95 -9.51 -9.72
N MET A 44 3.03 -10.20 -10.09
CA MET A 44 3.34 -11.56 -9.68
C MET A 44 3.32 -11.74 -8.15
N ARG A 45 2.68 -12.83 -7.72
CA ARG A 45 2.72 -13.30 -6.33
C ARG A 45 3.91 -14.23 -6.11
N THR A 46 4.42 -14.28 -4.89
CA THR A 46 5.37 -15.31 -4.47
C THR A 46 4.66 -16.67 -4.38
N GLU A 47 5.41 -17.75 -4.21
CA GLU A 47 4.82 -19.07 -3.92
C GLU A 47 3.95 -19.04 -2.66
N TYR A 48 4.46 -18.42 -1.59
CA TYR A 48 3.71 -18.18 -0.34
C TYR A 48 2.45 -17.34 -0.55
N GLY A 49 2.55 -16.24 -1.34
CA GLY A 49 1.39 -15.41 -1.65
C GLY A 49 0.33 -16.12 -2.48
N SER A 50 0.76 -17.10 -3.28
CA SER A 50 -0.12 -17.94 -4.09
C SER A 50 -0.81 -19.00 -3.24
N SER A 51 -0.10 -19.63 -2.29
CA SER A 51 -0.69 -20.59 -1.35
C SER A 51 -1.60 -19.92 -0.30
N PHE A 52 -1.34 -18.69 0.09
CA PHE A 52 -2.23 -17.93 0.97
C PHE A 52 -3.57 -17.56 0.28
N SER A 53 -3.56 -17.44 -1.06
CA SER A 53 -4.73 -17.07 -1.86
C SER A 53 -5.67 -18.24 -2.17
N VAL A 54 -5.27 -19.49 -1.90
CA VAL A 54 -6.08 -20.68 -2.21
C VAL A 54 -7.01 -21.09 -1.07
N ASP A 55 -6.89 -20.48 0.11
CA ASP A 55 -7.97 -20.51 1.09
C ASP A 55 -9.14 -19.70 0.53
N ALA A 56 -10.26 -20.37 0.24
CA ALA A 56 -11.40 -19.80 -0.45
C ALA A 56 -11.85 -18.48 0.21
N LEU A 57 -11.64 -17.36 -0.48
CA LEU A 57 -12.21 -16.09 -0.05
C LEU A 57 -13.75 -16.23 -0.09
N PRO A 58 -14.47 -15.95 1.02
CA PRO A 58 -15.94 -15.99 1.04
C PRO A 58 -16.58 -14.84 0.24
N ILE A 59 -15.78 -14.09 -0.52
CA ILE A 59 -16.24 -13.02 -1.40
C ILE A 59 -16.03 -13.49 -2.84
N ILE A 60 -17.15 -13.78 -3.50
CA ILE A 60 -17.18 -14.01 -4.94
C ILE A 60 -16.67 -12.72 -5.57
N ALA A 61 -15.51 -12.76 -6.23
CA ALA A 61 -15.06 -11.64 -7.05
C ALA A 61 -16.11 -11.49 -8.17
N HIS A 62 -17.00 -10.50 -8.03
CA HIS A 62 -17.89 -10.15 -9.12
C HIS A 62 -17.00 -9.72 -10.28
N LYS A 63 -17.08 -10.50 -11.35
CA LYS A 63 -16.37 -10.27 -12.59
C LYS A 63 -17.35 -9.57 -13.52
N ASP A 64 -17.57 -8.30 -13.25
CA ASP A 64 -18.08 -7.33 -14.20
C ASP A 64 -16.90 -6.65 -14.93
#